data_AF-A0A2U2CL89-F1
#
_entry.id   AF-A0A2U2CL89-F1
#
_cell.length_a   1.000
_cell.length_b   1.000
_cell.length_c   1.000
_cell.angle_alpha   90.00
_cell.angle_beta   90.00
_cell.angle_gamma   90.00
#
_symmetry.space_group_name_H-M   'P 1'
#
loop_
_entity.id
_entity.type
_entity.pdbx_description
1 polymer ?
#
loop_
_entity_poly.entity_id
_entity_poly.type
_entity_poly.pdbx_seq_one_letter_code
_entity_poly.pdbx_strand_id
1 'polypeptide(L)'
;MKNFNPPELRRAFGRFMTGVTVVTTRSPDGTPVGFTANSFTSVSLDPALLLVCPGKFLSSFDAFNGATHFAVSILAEGQEDVSNTFASFKGDRFARVPHDFDLHGIPFIRGAVARFSCATHQAIPAGDHSILLGEVMDFDHGGDSGLGYAEGRYFSLGLERAASESITHGAVVGAIIETPAGILLEETPGGLRPPQITAQGRSNQLECLAKGLAARRIEAELGRIYSAFDDRGLSAHHTYVLATGAAPRETGPWRCVAPADLPALEYTTPAIATMMARFALETWTRSFTLYLGDEGAGDTHRT
;
A
#
# COMPACT_ATOMS: atom_id res chain seq x y z
N MET A 1 -29.69 -26.51 -0.51
CA MET A 1 -28.79 -25.35 -0.36
C MET A 1 -28.18 -25.04 -1.71
N LYS A 2 -28.10 -23.78 -2.12
CA LYS A 2 -27.36 -23.41 -3.33
C LYS A 2 -25.88 -23.70 -3.07
N ASN A 3 -25.31 -24.71 -3.73
CA ASN A 3 -23.89 -25.03 -3.65
C ASN A 3 -23.11 -24.06 -4.55
N PHE A 4 -22.81 -22.87 -4.04
CA PHE A 4 -21.85 -21.99 -4.68
C PHE A 4 -20.43 -22.50 -4.43
N ASN A 5 -19.54 -22.35 -5.43
CA ASN A 5 -18.12 -22.62 -5.29
C ASN A 5 -17.49 -21.55 -4.36
N PRO A 6 -17.01 -21.88 -3.14
CA PRO A 6 -16.60 -20.87 -2.16
C PRO A 6 -15.46 -19.93 -2.64
N PRO A 7 -14.40 -20.43 -3.33
CA PRO A 7 -13.45 -19.57 -4.02
C PRO A 7 -14.05 -18.54 -4.98
N GLU A 8 -15.05 -18.93 -5.79
CA GLU A 8 -15.70 -18.00 -6.74
C GLU A 8 -16.54 -16.95 -6.01
N LEU A 9 -17.29 -17.36 -5.00
CA LEU A 9 -18.06 -16.43 -4.17
C LEU A 9 -17.15 -15.42 -3.47
N ARG A 10 -16.02 -15.87 -2.92
CA ARG A 10 -15.00 -14.99 -2.32
C ARG A 10 -14.43 -14.00 -3.35
N ARG A 11 -14.14 -14.46 -4.57
CA ARG A 11 -13.68 -13.58 -5.66
C ARG A 11 -14.74 -12.55 -6.04
N ALA A 12 -16.02 -12.92 -6.05
CA ALA A 12 -17.12 -12.00 -6.32
C ALA A 12 -17.23 -10.92 -5.23
N PHE A 13 -17.18 -11.30 -3.94
CA PHE A 13 -17.17 -10.32 -2.85
C PHE A 13 -15.96 -9.39 -2.88
N GLY A 14 -14.78 -9.92 -3.26
CA GLY A 14 -13.56 -9.13 -3.38
C GLY A 14 -13.58 -8.05 -4.47
N ARG A 15 -14.62 -7.99 -5.32
CA ARG A 15 -14.82 -6.89 -6.28
C ARG A 15 -15.30 -5.60 -5.62
N PHE A 16 -15.88 -5.69 -4.42
CA PHE A 16 -16.23 -4.50 -3.65
C PHE A 16 -14.98 -3.97 -2.96
N MET A 17 -14.55 -2.77 -3.36
CA MET A 17 -13.37 -2.12 -2.79
C MET A 17 -13.64 -1.65 -1.38
N THR A 18 -12.66 -1.82 -0.50
CA THR A 18 -12.79 -1.51 0.93
C THR A 18 -11.53 -0.83 1.45
N GLY A 19 -11.64 -0.09 2.54
CA GLY A 19 -10.47 0.22 3.37
C GLY A 19 -10.05 -1.01 4.19
N VAL A 20 -8.87 -0.95 4.79
CA VAL A 20 -8.36 -1.97 5.71
C VAL A 20 -8.43 -1.47 7.14
N THR A 21 -8.92 -2.31 8.05
CA THR A 21 -8.96 -2.00 9.48
C THR A 21 -8.26 -3.07 10.31
N VAL A 22 -7.75 -2.68 11.47
CA VAL A 22 -7.43 -3.61 12.55
C VAL A 22 -8.42 -3.40 13.67
N VAL A 23 -9.09 -4.47 14.06
CA VAL A 23 -10.05 -4.50 15.15
C VAL A 23 -9.38 -5.14 16.36
N THR A 24 -9.53 -4.52 17.51
CA THR A 24 -8.81 -4.89 18.73
C THR A 24 -9.74 -4.94 19.95
N THR A 25 -9.40 -5.80 20.90
CA THR A 25 -10.03 -5.86 22.22
C THR A 25 -9.05 -6.51 23.21
N ARG A 26 -9.52 -6.88 24.40
CA ARG A 26 -8.79 -7.72 25.34
C ARG A 26 -9.53 -9.04 25.55
N SER A 27 -8.76 -10.12 25.68
CA SER A 27 -9.30 -11.38 26.18
C SER A 27 -9.64 -11.28 27.68
N PRO A 28 -10.40 -12.25 28.23
CA PRO A 28 -10.81 -12.23 29.64
C PRO A 28 -9.66 -12.15 30.67
N ASP A 29 -8.47 -12.63 30.30
CA ASP A 29 -7.23 -12.53 31.10
C ASP A 29 -6.53 -11.17 30.97
N GLY A 30 -7.09 -10.24 30.20
CA GLY A 30 -6.55 -8.92 29.92
C GLY A 30 -5.56 -8.89 28.76
N THR A 31 -5.21 -10.01 28.13
CA THR A 31 -4.24 -10.02 27.02
C THR A 31 -4.79 -9.24 25.80
N PRO A 32 -4.01 -8.34 25.17
CA PRO A 32 -4.46 -7.64 23.97
C PRO A 32 -4.60 -8.61 22.80
N VAL A 33 -5.75 -8.55 22.11
CA VAL A 33 -6.01 -9.37 20.92
C VAL A 33 -6.53 -8.48 19.79
N GLY A 34 -6.23 -8.87 18.56
CA GLY A 34 -6.66 -8.12 17.39
C GLY A 34 -6.62 -8.93 16.12
N PHE A 35 -7.39 -8.50 15.13
CA PHE A 35 -7.39 -9.09 13.79
C PHE A 35 -7.61 -8.02 12.72
N THR A 36 -7.10 -8.29 11.52
CA THR A 36 -7.37 -7.46 10.35
C THR A 36 -8.75 -7.76 9.82
N ALA A 37 -9.52 -6.72 9.53
CA ALA A 37 -10.84 -6.81 8.93
C ALA A 37 -11.00 -5.78 7.81
N ASN A 38 -11.68 -6.17 6.74
CA ASN A 38 -12.18 -5.26 5.71
C ASN A 38 -13.71 -5.32 5.57
N SER A 39 -14.38 -5.90 6.58
CA SER A 39 -15.85 -5.98 6.71
C SER A 39 -16.45 -4.79 7.47
N PHE A 40 -15.65 -3.75 7.71
CA PHE A 40 -16.09 -2.54 8.40
C PHE A 40 -17.21 -1.83 7.65
N THR A 41 -18.18 -1.28 8.37
CA THR A 41 -19.23 -0.42 7.80
C THR A 41 -19.72 0.58 8.86
N SER A 42 -19.82 1.86 8.49
CA SER A 42 -20.57 2.86 9.25
C SER A 42 -22.07 2.59 9.12
N VAL A 43 -22.80 2.52 10.24
CA VAL A 43 -24.19 2.07 10.27
C VAL A 43 -25.16 3.23 10.54
N SER A 44 -24.87 4.05 11.53
CA SER A 44 -25.75 5.15 11.96
C SER A 44 -24.94 6.32 12.49
N LEU A 45 -25.47 7.54 12.35
CA LEU A 45 -24.91 8.75 12.95
C LEU A 45 -25.58 9.10 14.29
N ASP A 46 -26.85 8.75 14.48
CA ASP A 46 -27.58 8.98 15.74
C ASP A 46 -28.54 7.81 16.03
N PRO A 47 -28.21 6.92 17.00
CA PRO A 47 -26.94 6.87 17.73
C PRO A 47 -25.77 6.55 16.80
N ALA A 48 -24.55 6.92 17.19
CA ALA A 48 -23.36 6.69 16.38
C ALA A 48 -22.96 5.20 16.40
N LEU A 49 -23.25 4.48 15.31
CA LEU A 49 -23.03 3.03 15.21
C LEU A 49 -22.12 2.65 14.04
N LEU A 50 -21.28 1.64 14.27
CA LEU A 50 -20.48 0.96 13.25
C LEU A 50 -20.53 -0.55 13.44
N LEU A 51 -20.18 -1.32 12.42
CA LEU A 51 -20.06 -2.78 12.51
C LEU A 51 -18.75 -3.31 11.92
N VAL A 52 -18.35 -4.48 12.41
CA VAL A 52 -17.29 -5.34 11.87
C VAL A 52 -17.70 -6.80 12.00
N CYS A 53 -17.14 -7.70 11.18
CA CYS A 53 -17.53 -9.11 11.19
C CYS A 53 -16.36 -10.04 11.58
N PRO A 54 -16.15 -10.38 12.86
CA PRO A 54 -15.18 -11.39 13.26
C PRO A 54 -15.60 -12.79 12.79
N GLY A 55 -14.65 -13.53 12.20
CA GLY A 55 -14.85 -14.91 11.79
C GLY A 55 -14.76 -15.88 12.96
N LYS A 56 -15.62 -16.90 12.99
CA LYS A 56 -15.63 -17.94 14.05
C LYS A 56 -14.36 -18.81 14.06
N PHE A 57 -13.58 -18.76 13.00
CA PHE A 57 -12.29 -19.45 12.87
C PHE A 57 -11.13 -18.69 13.55
N LEU A 58 -11.33 -17.44 13.99
CA LEU A 58 -10.31 -16.67 14.68
C LEU A 58 -10.04 -17.29 16.06
N SER A 59 -8.77 -17.44 16.43
CA SER A 59 -8.40 -17.87 17.79
C SER A 59 -8.85 -16.88 18.87
N SER A 60 -9.06 -15.61 18.49
CA SER A 60 -9.57 -14.54 19.36
C SER A 60 -11.10 -14.40 19.28
N PHE A 61 -11.83 -15.28 18.60
CA PHE A 61 -13.27 -15.13 18.38
C PHE A 61 -14.05 -14.96 19.69
N ASP A 62 -13.79 -15.81 20.69
CA ASP A 62 -14.50 -15.74 21.98
C ASP A 62 -14.23 -14.42 22.72
N ALA A 63 -13.02 -13.87 22.60
CA ALA A 63 -12.69 -12.57 23.17
C ALA A 63 -13.53 -11.46 22.54
N PHE A 64 -13.70 -11.46 21.21
CA PHE A 64 -14.56 -10.48 20.52
C PHE A 64 -16.05 -10.72 20.77
N ASN A 65 -16.50 -11.97 20.80
CA ASN A 65 -17.90 -12.31 20.98
C ASN A 65 -18.40 -11.99 22.40
N GLY A 66 -17.50 -11.99 23.40
CA GLY A 66 -17.78 -11.57 24.78
C GLY A 66 -17.28 -10.17 25.14
N ALA A 67 -16.68 -9.42 24.21
CA ALA A 67 -16.09 -8.11 24.51
C ALA A 67 -17.18 -7.09 24.86
N THR A 68 -16.96 -6.33 25.94
CA THR A 68 -17.79 -5.15 26.26
C THR A 68 -17.33 -3.90 25.50
N HIS A 69 -16.05 -3.83 25.15
CA HIS A 69 -15.45 -2.74 24.39
C HIS A 69 -14.48 -3.28 23.34
N PHE A 70 -14.39 -2.59 22.22
CA PHE A 70 -13.43 -2.86 21.16
C PHE A 70 -13.02 -1.56 20.48
N ALA A 71 -11.89 -1.56 19.81
CA ALA A 71 -11.47 -0.44 19.00
C ALA A 71 -11.31 -0.86 17.54
N VAL A 72 -11.52 0.10 16.64
CA VAL A 72 -11.30 -0.05 15.20
C VAL A 72 -10.28 0.99 14.77
N SER A 73 -9.18 0.54 14.18
CA SER A 73 -8.16 1.40 13.57
C SER A 73 -8.24 1.26 12.05
N ILE A 74 -8.61 2.32 11.34
CA ILE A 74 -8.56 2.36 9.87
C ILE A 74 -7.13 2.65 9.46
N LEU A 75 -6.50 1.72 8.74
CA LEU A 75 -5.07 1.79 8.44
C LEU A 75 -4.75 2.85 7.38
N ALA A 76 -3.61 3.50 7.55
CA ALA A 76 -3.02 4.39 6.57
C ALA A 76 -2.29 3.64 5.47
N GLU A 77 -2.08 4.33 4.35
CA GLU A 77 -1.13 3.92 3.33
C GLU A 77 0.25 3.63 3.96
N GLY A 78 0.91 2.55 3.51
CA GLY A 78 2.17 2.10 4.09
C GLY A 78 2.06 1.21 5.33
N GLN A 79 0.84 0.92 5.81
CA GLN A 79 0.59 -0.01 6.93
C GLN A 79 0.18 -1.43 6.48
N GLU A 80 0.60 -1.87 5.29
CA GLU A 80 0.40 -3.22 4.78
C GLU A 80 1.00 -4.28 5.71
N ASP A 81 2.15 -3.98 6.32
CA ASP A 81 2.84 -4.85 7.27
C ASP A 81 2.03 -5.06 8.56
N VAL A 82 1.38 -4.00 9.06
CA VAL A 82 0.44 -4.06 10.18
C VAL A 82 -0.75 -4.95 9.81
N SER A 83 -1.37 -4.70 8.66
CA SER A 83 -2.47 -5.52 8.15
C SER A 83 -2.07 -7.00 8.05
N ASN A 84 -0.90 -7.30 7.48
CA ASN A 84 -0.42 -8.67 7.31
C ASN A 84 -0.12 -9.35 8.66
N THR A 85 0.42 -8.59 9.63
CA THR A 85 0.68 -9.06 10.99
C THR A 85 -0.61 -9.49 11.69
N PHE A 86 -1.63 -8.64 11.66
CA PHE A 86 -2.92 -8.93 12.30
C PHE A 86 -3.78 -9.94 11.54
N ALA A 87 -3.50 -10.20 10.26
CA ALA A 87 -4.20 -11.21 9.46
C ALA A 87 -3.62 -12.62 9.60
N SER A 88 -2.29 -12.76 9.73
CA SER A 88 -1.61 -14.06 9.50
C SER A 88 -0.54 -14.45 10.52
N PHE A 89 0.07 -13.47 11.23
CA PHE A 89 1.18 -13.77 12.13
C PHE A 89 0.71 -14.58 13.34
N LYS A 90 1.45 -15.66 13.63
CA LYS A 90 1.26 -16.55 14.79
C LYS A 90 2.32 -16.22 15.84
N GLY A 91 1.94 -15.46 16.85
CA GLY A 91 2.82 -14.97 17.91
C GLY A 91 2.25 -13.69 18.52
N ASP A 92 3.07 -12.99 19.30
CA ASP A 92 2.69 -11.70 19.86
C ASP A 92 2.69 -10.62 18.75
N ARG A 93 1.49 -10.26 18.29
CA ARG A 93 1.27 -9.24 17.25
C ARG A 93 1.54 -7.83 17.79
N PHE A 94 1.18 -7.59 19.05
CA PHE A 94 1.30 -6.28 19.69
C PHE A 94 2.75 -5.97 20.08
N ALA A 95 3.61 -6.97 20.21
CA ALA A 95 5.07 -6.78 20.30
C ALA A 95 5.71 -6.24 19.00
N ARG A 96 5.04 -6.36 17.84
CA ARG A 96 5.56 -5.94 16.54
C ARG A 96 4.97 -4.63 16.03
N VAL A 97 3.80 -4.26 16.52
CA VAL A 97 3.04 -3.12 16.01
C VAL A 97 2.90 -2.07 17.10
N PRO A 98 3.40 -0.83 16.87
CA PRO A 98 3.17 0.28 17.76
C PRO A 98 1.68 0.53 17.97
N HIS A 99 1.27 0.60 19.23
CA HIS A 99 -0.11 0.80 19.63
C HIS A 99 -0.16 1.65 20.89
N ASP A 100 -1.28 2.32 21.06
CA ASP A 100 -1.63 3.07 22.27
C ASP A 100 -2.95 2.50 22.82
N PHE A 101 -3.39 2.98 23.98
CA PHE A 101 -4.63 2.52 24.61
C PHE A 101 -5.63 3.65 24.72
N ASP A 102 -6.90 3.35 24.51
CA ASP A 102 -7.99 4.29 24.78
C ASP A 102 -8.28 4.40 26.29
N LEU A 103 -9.27 5.22 26.65
CA LEU A 103 -9.69 5.43 28.04
C LEU A 103 -10.27 4.16 28.70
N HIS A 104 -10.65 3.16 27.90
CA HIS A 104 -11.14 1.86 28.36
C HIS A 104 -10.03 0.80 28.40
N GLY A 105 -8.78 1.19 28.10
CA GLY A 105 -7.63 0.31 28.07
C GLY A 105 -7.59 -0.61 26.86
N ILE A 106 -8.40 -0.36 25.82
CA ILE A 106 -8.41 -1.14 24.57
C ILE A 106 -7.32 -0.59 23.64
N PRO A 107 -6.47 -1.46 23.06
CA PRO A 107 -5.39 -0.97 22.20
C PRO A 107 -5.94 -0.46 20.87
N PHE A 108 -5.33 0.56 20.29
CA PHE A 108 -5.54 0.95 18.88
C PHE A 108 -4.19 1.16 18.20
N ILE A 109 -4.16 1.03 16.88
CA ILE A 109 -2.91 1.07 16.10
C ILE A 109 -2.47 2.52 15.93
N ARG A 110 -1.19 2.80 16.21
CA ARG A 110 -0.62 4.13 16.00
C ARG A 110 -0.43 4.40 14.51
N GLY A 111 -0.69 5.63 14.07
CA GLY A 111 -0.56 6.03 12.66
C GLY A 111 -1.71 5.59 11.75
N ALA A 112 -2.79 5.05 12.33
CA ALA A 112 -4.04 4.81 11.63
C ALA A 112 -4.70 6.15 11.22
N VAL A 113 -5.32 6.22 10.04
CA VAL A 113 -5.99 7.44 9.54
C VAL A 113 -7.25 7.78 10.31
N ALA A 114 -7.85 6.79 10.97
CA ALA A 114 -8.94 7.00 11.91
C ALA A 114 -8.95 5.92 12.97
N ARG A 115 -9.42 6.27 14.16
CA ARG A 115 -9.69 5.32 15.26
C ARG A 115 -11.07 5.56 15.83
N PHE A 116 -11.69 4.48 16.27
CA PHE A 116 -12.97 4.49 16.98
C PHE A 116 -12.85 3.63 18.22
N SER A 117 -13.19 4.19 19.38
CA SER A 117 -13.41 3.44 20.62
C SER A 117 -14.90 3.14 20.72
N CYS A 118 -15.25 1.87 20.90
CA CYS A 118 -16.63 1.39 20.84
C CYS A 118 -17.01 0.62 22.10
N ALA A 119 -18.21 0.90 22.60
CA ALA A 119 -18.93 -0.03 23.45
C ALA A 119 -19.66 -1.05 22.57
N THR A 120 -19.63 -2.33 22.92
CA THR A 120 -20.36 -3.36 22.18
C THR A 120 -21.86 -3.14 22.36
N HIS A 121 -22.55 -2.80 21.27
CA HIS A 121 -23.99 -2.64 21.25
C HIS A 121 -24.69 -4.00 21.08
N GLN A 122 -24.19 -4.83 20.15
CA GLN A 122 -24.74 -6.16 19.92
C GLN A 122 -23.75 -7.07 19.18
N ALA A 123 -23.73 -8.37 19.52
CA ALA A 123 -23.09 -9.42 18.71
C ALA A 123 -24.18 -10.33 18.11
N ILE A 124 -24.26 -10.39 16.79
CA ILE A 124 -25.32 -11.10 16.05
C ILE A 124 -24.71 -12.28 15.31
N PRO A 125 -25.16 -13.53 15.56
CA PRO A 125 -24.70 -14.69 14.79
C PRO A 125 -25.06 -14.57 13.30
N ALA A 126 -24.06 -14.72 12.41
CA ALA A 126 -24.23 -14.54 10.97
C ALA A 126 -23.43 -15.61 10.18
N GLY A 127 -23.90 -16.86 10.22
CA GLY A 127 -23.24 -17.98 9.53
C GLY A 127 -21.90 -18.36 10.16
N ASP A 128 -20.82 -18.31 9.38
CA ASP A 128 -19.44 -18.57 9.80
C ASP A 128 -18.75 -17.35 10.44
N HIS A 129 -19.46 -16.23 10.55
CA HIS A 129 -19.05 -15.00 11.23
C HIS A 129 -20.09 -14.60 12.29
N SER A 130 -19.75 -13.59 13.09
CA SER A 130 -20.71 -12.77 13.83
C SER A 130 -20.64 -11.34 13.31
N ILE A 131 -21.74 -10.60 13.35
CA ILE A 131 -21.75 -9.14 13.18
C ILE A 131 -21.57 -8.53 14.57
N LEU A 132 -20.47 -7.82 14.78
CA LEU A 132 -20.21 -7.07 16.00
C LEU A 132 -20.57 -5.61 15.73
N LEU A 133 -21.68 -5.17 16.30
CA LEU A 133 -22.19 -3.81 16.23
C LEU A 133 -21.69 -3.03 17.46
N GLY A 134 -21.05 -1.89 17.23
CA GLY A 134 -20.50 -1.03 18.28
C GLY A 134 -21.10 0.37 18.24
N GLU A 135 -21.34 0.91 19.43
CA GLU A 135 -21.67 2.32 19.64
C GLU A 135 -20.38 3.09 19.88
N VAL A 136 -20.17 4.14 19.08
CA VAL A 136 -18.94 4.95 19.11
C VAL A 136 -18.97 5.84 20.34
N MET A 137 -17.99 5.65 21.22
CA MET A 137 -17.83 6.40 22.47
C MET A 137 -16.82 7.55 22.30
N ASP A 138 -15.79 7.34 21.48
CA ASP A 138 -14.76 8.31 21.15
C ASP A 138 -14.19 8.00 19.76
N PHE A 139 -13.73 9.02 19.05
CA PHE A 139 -13.08 8.84 17.75
C PHE A 139 -12.07 9.95 17.47
N ASP A 140 -11.14 9.65 16.58
CA ASP A 140 -10.14 10.59 16.09
C ASP A 140 -9.80 10.25 14.64
N HIS A 141 -9.36 11.25 13.88
CA HIS A 141 -8.95 11.04 12.49
C HIS A 141 -7.79 11.95 12.10
N GLY A 142 -6.90 11.41 11.26
CA GLY A 142 -5.82 12.15 10.61
C GLY A 142 -6.24 12.73 9.25
N GLY A 143 -5.28 13.34 8.56
CA GLY A 143 -5.43 13.85 7.20
C GLY A 143 -4.83 12.92 6.11
N ASP A 144 -4.18 11.83 6.51
CA ASP A 144 -3.51 10.91 5.58
C ASP A 144 -4.52 10.07 4.77
N SER A 145 -4.06 9.51 3.65
CA SER A 145 -4.88 8.60 2.84
C SER A 145 -4.89 7.19 3.43
N GLY A 146 -6.04 6.53 3.35
CA GLY A 146 -6.24 5.18 3.90
C GLY A 146 -5.77 4.06 2.98
N LEU A 147 -5.35 2.94 3.57
CA LEU A 147 -5.00 1.72 2.84
C LEU A 147 -6.25 1.07 2.22
N GLY A 148 -6.24 0.90 0.90
CA GLY A 148 -7.29 0.24 0.14
C GLY A 148 -7.04 -1.26 -0.05
N TYR A 149 -8.11 -2.02 -0.22
CA TYR A 149 -8.07 -3.44 -0.55
C TYR A 149 -9.16 -3.81 -1.58
N ALA A 150 -8.73 -4.45 -2.67
CA ALA A 150 -9.59 -4.90 -3.76
C ALA A 150 -9.00 -6.15 -4.43
N GLU A 151 -9.84 -7.10 -4.80
CA GLU A 151 -9.45 -8.30 -5.57
C GLU A 151 -8.29 -9.12 -4.96
N GLY A 152 -8.14 -9.09 -3.64
CA GLY A 152 -7.07 -9.79 -2.94
C GLY A 152 -5.74 -9.03 -2.89
N ARG A 153 -5.72 -7.74 -3.22
CA ARG A 153 -4.54 -6.89 -3.29
C ARG A 153 -4.77 -5.56 -2.57
N TYR A 154 -3.71 -4.99 -2.01
CA TYR A 154 -3.73 -3.62 -1.50
C TYR A 154 -3.65 -2.61 -2.64
N PHE A 155 -4.23 -1.43 -2.44
CA PHE A 155 -4.09 -0.26 -3.31
C PHE A 155 -4.09 1.03 -2.47
N SER A 156 -3.66 2.14 -3.06
CA SER A 156 -3.52 3.43 -2.37
C SER A 156 -4.08 4.55 -3.25
N LEU A 157 -4.97 5.36 -2.67
CA LEU A 157 -5.64 6.46 -3.38
C LEU A 157 -4.73 7.70 -3.47
N GLY A 158 -3.89 7.94 -2.46
CA GLY A 158 -2.88 8.99 -2.46
C GLY A 158 -1.86 8.77 -3.58
N LEU A 159 -1.40 7.54 -3.75
CA LEU A 159 -0.52 7.13 -4.85
C LEU A 159 -1.16 7.30 -6.23
N GLU A 160 -2.42 6.84 -6.40
CA GLU A 160 -3.13 6.95 -7.68
C GLU A 160 -3.51 8.38 -8.04
N ARG A 161 -3.83 9.22 -7.04
CA ARG A 161 -4.06 10.66 -7.24
C ARG A 161 -2.78 11.41 -7.53
N ALA A 162 -1.67 11.14 -6.83
CA ALA A 162 -0.38 11.75 -7.14
C ALA A 162 0.04 11.44 -8.58
N ALA A 163 -0.21 10.22 -9.07
CA ALA A 163 0.02 9.85 -10.47
C ALA A 163 -0.97 10.49 -11.48
N SER A 164 -2.12 11.01 -11.02
CA SER A 164 -3.23 11.52 -11.84
C SER A 164 -3.43 13.05 -11.75
N GLU A 165 -2.97 13.72 -10.69
CA GLU A 165 -3.09 15.17 -10.52
C GLU A 165 -2.06 15.96 -11.34
N SER A 166 -1.12 15.26 -11.97
CA SER A 166 -0.10 15.84 -12.86
C SER A 166 -0.55 16.07 -14.32
N ILE A 167 -1.85 16.16 -14.60
CA ILE A 167 -2.42 16.12 -15.97
C ILE A 167 -2.24 17.42 -16.79
N THR A 168 -1.62 18.49 -16.27
CA THR A 168 -1.49 19.75 -17.04
C THR A 168 -0.22 19.85 -17.90
N HIS A 169 0.83 19.07 -17.61
CA HIS A 169 2.08 19.09 -18.36
C HIS A 169 2.56 17.65 -18.63
N GLY A 170 3.27 17.39 -19.74
CA GLY A 170 3.56 16.03 -20.22
C GLY A 170 4.09 15.09 -19.11
N ALA A 171 3.52 13.89 -19.01
CA ALA A 171 3.90 12.92 -17.98
C ALA A 171 4.98 11.97 -18.50
N VAL A 172 6.08 11.83 -17.75
CA VAL A 172 7.10 10.83 -17.97
C VAL A 172 6.83 9.66 -17.05
N VAL A 173 6.83 8.45 -17.62
CA VAL A 173 6.61 7.21 -16.87
C VAL A 173 7.75 6.26 -17.18
N GLY A 174 8.42 5.75 -16.15
CA GLY A 174 9.58 4.87 -16.30
C GLY A 174 9.59 3.68 -15.34
N ALA A 175 10.55 2.78 -15.53
CA ALA A 175 10.73 1.60 -14.70
C ALA A 175 12.19 1.45 -14.28
N ILE A 176 12.41 1.16 -12.99
CA ILE A 176 13.67 0.64 -12.47
C ILE A 176 13.59 -0.88 -12.59
N ILE A 177 14.28 -1.43 -13.60
CA ILE A 177 14.15 -2.83 -13.99
C ILE A 177 15.33 -3.62 -13.42
N GLU A 178 15.07 -4.48 -12.43
CA GLU A 178 16.04 -5.44 -11.90
C GLU A 178 16.13 -6.63 -12.86
N THR A 179 17.34 -6.92 -13.34
CA THR A 179 17.67 -8.07 -14.19
C THR A 179 18.73 -8.94 -13.49
N PRO A 180 18.93 -10.20 -13.92
CA PRO A 180 20.02 -11.02 -13.40
C PRO A 180 21.42 -10.41 -13.55
N ALA A 181 21.60 -9.48 -14.51
CA ALA A 181 22.87 -8.79 -14.77
C ALA A 181 23.01 -7.45 -14.03
N GLY A 182 21.99 -7.02 -13.27
CA GLY A 182 21.94 -5.72 -12.59
C GLY A 182 20.72 -4.90 -12.99
N ILE A 183 20.76 -3.60 -12.66
CA ILE A 183 19.69 -2.65 -13.00
C ILE A 183 19.89 -2.17 -14.43
N LEU A 184 18.84 -2.30 -15.24
CA LEU A 184 18.85 -1.86 -16.63
C LEU A 184 18.71 -0.34 -16.70
N LEU A 185 19.68 0.31 -17.34
CA LEU A 185 19.69 1.74 -17.63
C LEU A 185 19.79 1.98 -19.14
N GLU A 186 19.26 3.12 -19.56
CA GLU A 186 19.38 3.67 -20.91
C GLU A 186 20.50 4.72 -20.93
N GLU A 187 21.44 4.58 -21.86
CA GLU A 187 22.46 5.59 -22.17
C GLU A 187 21.88 6.67 -23.09
N THR A 188 21.98 7.92 -22.66
CA THR A 188 21.57 9.08 -23.46
C THR A 188 22.71 10.07 -23.57
N PRO A 189 22.67 11.02 -24.53
CA PRO A 189 23.66 12.08 -24.62
C PRO A 189 23.79 12.95 -23.35
N GLY A 190 22.74 13.00 -22.51
CA GLY A 190 22.70 13.76 -21.26
C GLY A 190 23.05 12.95 -20.01
N GLY A 191 23.48 11.69 -20.15
CA GLY A 191 23.74 10.79 -19.03
C GLY A 191 22.81 9.57 -19.01
N LEU A 192 22.90 8.79 -17.94
CA LEU A 192 22.09 7.58 -17.74
C LEU A 192 20.70 7.90 -17.20
N ARG A 193 19.74 7.02 -17.47
CA ARG A 193 18.40 7.05 -16.84
C ARG A 193 17.75 5.67 -16.87
N PRO A 194 16.76 5.39 -16.00
CA PRO A 194 15.93 4.20 -16.16
C PRO A 194 15.12 4.26 -17.46
N PRO A 195 14.80 3.12 -18.10
CA PRO A 195 13.92 3.08 -19.26
C PRO A 195 12.59 3.78 -18.98
N GLN A 196 12.23 4.73 -19.85
CA GLN A 196 11.04 5.56 -19.69
C GLN A 196 10.37 5.88 -21.02
N ILE A 197 9.12 6.33 -20.95
CA ILE A 197 8.35 6.90 -22.04
C ILE A 197 7.74 8.25 -21.63
N THR A 198 7.42 9.07 -22.62
CA THR A 198 6.58 10.26 -22.41
C THR A 198 5.15 9.89 -22.79
N ALA A 199 4.26 9.86 -21.82
CA ALA A 199 2.83 9.64 -22.03
C ALA A 199 2.17 10.95 -22.46
N GLN A 200 1.37 10.89 -23.54
CA GLN A 200 0.50 11.98 -23.97
C GLN A 200 -0.95 11.65 -23.60
N GLY A 201 -1.64 12.60 -22.96
CA GLY A 201 -3.07 12.48 -22.64
C GLY A 201 -3.40 11.66 -21.38
N ARG A 202 -4.69 11.33 -21.22
CA ARG A 202 -5.28 10.70 -20.02
C ARG A 202 -5.20 9.16 -19.99
N SER A 203 -4.32 8.56 -20.79
CA SER A 203 -4.22 7.11 -20.92
C SER A 203 -3.62 6.46 -19.66
N ASN A 204 -3.94 5.19 -19.41
CA ASN A 204 -3.35 4.40 -18.33
C ASN A 204 -1.81 4.35 -18.50
N GLN A 205 -1.11 5.12 -17.67
CA GLN A 205 0.34 5.35 -17.76
C GLN A 205 1.16 4.05 -17.70
N LEU A 206 0.77 3.10 -16.86
CA LEU A 206 1.46 1.81 -16.73
C LEU A 206 1.25 0.93 -17.96
N GLU A 207 0.06 0.96 -18.55
CA GLU A 207 -0.21 0.23 -19.79
C GLU A 207 0.58 0.83 -20.97
N CYS A 208 0.67 2.15 -21.04
CA CYS A 208 1.52 2.84 -22.01
C CYS A 208 2.99 2.47 -21.81
N LEU A 209 3.48 2.47 -20.56
CA LEU A 209 4.85 2.09 -20.23
C LEU A 209 5.12 0.64 -20.66
N ALA A 210 4.25 -0.31 -20.31
CA ALA A 210 4.38 -1.71 -20.72
C ALA A 210 4.47 -1.87 -22.24
N LYS A 211 3.58 -1.19 -23.00
CA LYS A 211 3.62 -1.19 -24.47
C LYS A 211 4.90 -0.56 -25.01
N GLY A 212 5.37 0.54 -24.40
CA GLY A 212 6.60 1.21 -24.79
C GLY A 212 7.85 0.37 -24.54
N LEU A 213 7.94 -0.30 -23.40
CA LEU A 213 9.02 -1.24 -23.09
C LEU A 213 9.00 -2.44 -24.05
N ALA A 214 7.82 -3.01 -24.31
CA ALA A 214 7.67 -4.12 -25.26
C ALA A 214 8.07 -3.72 -26.69
N ALA A 215 7.70 -2.52 -27.15
CA ALA A 215 8.11 -1.99 -28.45
C ALA A 215 9.64 -1.83 -28.55
N ARG A 216 10.30 -1.58 -27.42
CA ARG A 216 11.76 -1.51 -27.27
C ARG A 216 12.39 -2.87 -26.94
N ARG A 217 11.62 -3.96 -27.01
CA ARG A 217 12.01 -5.35 -26.72
C ARG A 217 12.58 -5.55 -25.31
N ILE A 218 12.07 -4.79 -24.35
CA ILE A 218 12.31 -5.01 -22.93
C ILE A 218 11.14 -5.81 -22.38
N GLU A 219 11.42 -7.03 -21.95
CA GLU A 219 10.48 -7.84 -21.18
C GLU A 219 10.60 -7.48 -19.71
N ALA A 220 9.55 -6.88 -19.16
CA ALA A 220 9.49 -6.46 -17.76
C ALA A 220 8.10 -6.71 -17.18
N GLU A 221 8.08 -7.26 -15.97
CA GLU A 221 6.90 -7.33 -15.12
C GLU A 221 6.89 -6.06 -14.26
N LEU A 222 5.93 -5.17 -14.54
CA LEU A 222 5.78 -3.92 -13.81
C LEU A 222 5.18 -4.17 -12.42
N GLY A 223 5.85 -3.65 -11.40
CA GLY A 223 5.45 -3.71 -10.01
C GLY A 223 4.94 -2.37 -9.49
N ARG A 224 5.17 -2.12 -8.20
CA ARG A 224 4.66 -0.93 -7.49
C ARG A 224 5.38 0.36 -7.91
N ILE A 225 4.69 1.48 -7.73
CA ILE A 225 5.29 2.81 -7.85
C ILE A 225 6.40 2.94 -6.81
N TYR A 226 7.55 3.42 -7.26
CA TYR A 226 8.74 3.64 -6.46
C TYR A 226 8.96 5.13 -6.14
N SER A 227 8.69 5.99 -7.12
CA SER A 227 8.98 7.41 -7.02
C SER A 227 8.03 8.17 -7.92
N ALA A 228 7.43 9.25 -7.42
CA ALA A 228 6.75 10.24 -8.24
C ALA A 228 7.26 11.64 -7.87
N PHE A 229 7.66 12.43 -8.86
CA PHE A 229 8.16 13.78 -8.62
C PHE A 229 7.93 14.73 -9.79
N ASP A 230 7.89 16.03 -9.50
CA ASP A 230 7.88 17.07 -10.52
C ASP A 230 9.32 17.53 -10.85
N ASP A 231 9.69 17.43 -12.12
CA ASP A 231 10.92 18.02 -12.66
C ASP A 231 10.62 19.46 -13.11
N ARG A 232 11.06 20.43 -12.30
CA ARG A 232 10.81 21.86 -12.55
C ARG A 232 11.61 22.37 -13.74
N GLY A 233 12.72 21.73 -14.10
CA GLY A 233 13.54 22.07 -15.26
C GLY A 233 12.88 21.68 -16.58
N LEU A 234 12.20 20.53 -16.61
CA LEU A 234 11.53 19.99 -17.81
C LEU A 234 10.02 20.25 -17.84
N SER A 235 9.45 20.87 -16.79
CA SER A 235 8.00 21.05 -16.62
C SER A 235 7.24 19.74 -16.86
N ALA A 236 7.72 18.65 -16.29
CA ALA A 236 7.16 17.32 -16.49
C ALA A 236 7.02 16.60 -15.14
N HIS A 237 5.96 15.81 -15.01
CA HIS A 237 5.79 14.92 -13.87
C HIS A 237 6.36 13.55 -14.20
N HIS A 238 7.17 13.01 -13.30
CA HIS A 238 7.89 11.77 -13.48
C HIS A 238 7.39 10.71 -12.50
N THR A 239 6.90 9.59 -13.02
CA THR A 239 6.52 8.42 -12.23
C THR A 239 7.41 7.24 -12.58
N TYR A 240 8.10 6.66 -11.61
CA TYR A 240 8.91 5.45 -11.77
C TYR A 240 8.34 4.30 -10.96
N VAL A 241 8.26 3.13 -11.57
CA VAL A 241 7.87 1.87 -10.91
C VAL A 241 9.06 0.93 -10.71
N LEU A 242 8.98 0.06 -9.72
CA LEU A 242 9.86 -1.11 -9.64
C LEU A 242 9.40 -2.14 -10.65
N ALA A 243 10.33 -2.83 -11.29
CA ALA A 243 10.03 -3.92 -12.20
C ALA A 243 11.12 -4.98 -12.16
N THR A 244 10.76 -6.21 -12.54
CA THR A 244 11.71 -7.29 -12.77
C THR A 244 11.67 -7.71 -14.22
N GLY A 245 12.81 -8.00 -14.83
CA GLY A 245 12.84 -8.29 -16.25
C GLY A 245 14.15 -8.84 -16.78
N ALA A 246 14.24 -8.84 -18.11
CA ALA A 246 15.44 -9.22 -18.84
C ALA A 246 15.98 -8.04 -19.63
N ALA A 247 17.31 -7.93 -19.70
CA ALA A 247 17.95 -7.00 -20.61
C ALA A 247 17.67 -7.40 -22.07
N PRO A 248 17.47 -6.43 -22.99
CA PRO A 248 17.33 -6.73 -24.41
C PRO A 248 18.53 -7.52 -24.94
N ARG A 249 18.28 -8.51 -25.81
CA ARG A 249 19.34 -9.34 -26.41
C ARG A 249 20.13 -8.64 -27.52
N GLU A 250 19.61 -7.54 -28.06
CA GLU A 250 20.25 -6.78 -29.15
C GLU A 250 21.08 -5.62 -28.60
N THR A 251 22.12 -5.23 -29.36
CA THR A 251 22.90 -4.02 -29.10
C THR A 251 22.01 -2.79 -29.23
N GLY A 252 21.81 -2.09 -28.12
CA GLY A 252 21.14 -0.80 -28.03
C GLY A 252 21.84 0.07 -26.98
N PRO A 253 21.31 1.26 -26.67
CA PRO A 253 21.87 2.14 -25.65
C PRO A 253 21.55 1.62 -24.24
N TRP A 254 21.83 0.36 -23.97
CA TRP A 254 21.43 -0.33 -22.76
C TRP A 254 22.65 -0.71 -21.95
N ARG A 255 22.62 -0.42 -20.66
CA ARG A 255 23.67 -0.79 -19.72
C ARG A 255 23.07 -1.41 -18.48
N CYS A 256 23.56 -2.58 -18.10
CA CYS A 256 23.24 -3.17 -16.79
C CYS A 256 24.29 -2.71 -15.78
N VAL A 257 23.85 -2.21 -14.63
CA VAL A 257 24.74 -1.71 -13.58
C VAL A 257 24.39 -2.35 -12.24
N ALA A 258 25.40 -2.74 -11.46
CA ALA A 258 25.16 -3.28 -10.14
C ALA A 258 24.55 -2.19 -9.23
N PRO A 259 23.60 -2.54 -8.33
CA PRO A 259 22.96 -1.56 -7.46
C PRO A 259 23.95 -0.69 -6.65
N ALA A 260 25.07 -1.28 -6.22
CA ALA A 260 26.10 -0.58 -5.45
C ALA A 260 26.82 0.54 -6.24
N ASP A 261 26.85 0.46 -7.57
CA ASP A 261 27.56 1.43 -8.42
C ASP A 261 26.68 2.59 -8.86
N LEU A 262 25.35 2.48 -8.70
CA LEU A 262 24.39 3.50 -9.12
C LEU A 262 24.67 4.91 -8.56
N PRO A 263 25.03 5.10 -7.27
CA PRO A 263 25.24 6.46 -6.73
C PRO A 263 26.40 7.23 -7.37
N ALA A 264 27.32 6.54 -8.04
CA ALA A 264 28.50 7.14 -8.65
C ALA A 264 28.32 7.51 -10.13
N LEU A 265 27.14 7.26 -10.71
CA LEU A 265 26.87 7.51 -12.13
C LEU A 265 26.37 8.93 -12.38
N GLU A 266 26.60 9.42 -13.60
CA GLU A 266 26.00 10.67 -14.08
C GLU A 266 24.64 10.38 -14.72
N TYR A 267 23.60 11.03 -14.20
CA TYR A 267 22.22 10.87 -14.64
C TYR A 267 21.71 12.10 -15.40
N THR A 268 20.68 11.90 -16.21
CA THR A 268 20.10 12.96 -17.04
C THR A 268 19.55 14.14 -16.25
N THR A 269 19.14 13.92 -14.99
CA THR A 269 18.67 14.98 -14.10
C THR A 269 19.11 14.72 -12.64
N PRO A 270 19.26 15.76 -11.80
CA PRO A 270 19.57 15.61 -10.39
C PRO A 270 18.52 14.80 -9.61
N ALA A 271 17.24 14.92 -9.99
CA ALA A 271 16.16 14.15 -9.40
C ALA A 271 16.30 12.64 -9.68
N ILE A 272 16.66 12.27 -10.92
CA ILE A 272 16.96 10.88 -11.26
C ILE A 272 18.18 10.39 -10.48
N ALA A 273 19.25 11.20 -10.35
CA ALA A 273 20.42 10.83 -9.56
C ALA A 273 20.05 10.53 -8.11
N THR A 274 19.25 11.39 -7.49
CA THR A 274 18.77 11.23 -6.10
C THR A 274 17.92 9.97 -5.95
N MET A 275 16.97 9.75 -6.87
CA MET A 275 16.13 8.55 -6.90
C MET A 275 16.96 7.27 -6.99
N MET A 276 17.98 7.25 -7.86
CA MET A 276 18.81 6.06 -8.08
C MET A 276 19.79 5.80 -6.93
N ALA A 277 20.35 6.85 -6.32
CA ALA A 277 21.15 6.72 -5.11
C ALA A 277 20.33 6.16 -3.94
N ARG A 278 19.08 6.62 -3.79
CA ARG A 278 18.14 6.07 -2.80
C ARG A 278 17.84 4.60 -3.08
N PHE A 279 17.50 4.26 -4.33
CA PHE A 279 17.23 2.88 -4.72
C PHE A 279 18.41 1.96 -4.39
N ALA A 280 19.64 2.41 -4.64
CA ALA A 280 20.85 1.66 -4.29
C ALA A 280 20.92 1.34 -2.79
N LEU A 281 20.66 2.32 -1.92
CA LEU A 281 20.66 2.13 -0.47
C LEU A 281 19.56 1.17 -0.01
N GLU A 282 18.37 1.29 -0.58
CA GLU A 282 17.19 0.48 -0.23
C GLU A 282 17.28 -0.97 -0.73
N THR A 283 18.03 -1.20 -1.82
CA THR A 283 18.26 -2.55 -2.34
C THR A 283 19.02 -3.42 -1.32
N TRP A 284 19.88 -2.83 -0.50
CA TRP A 284 20.64 -3.54 0.53
C TRP A 284 19.76 -4.01 1.68
N THR A 285 18.74 -3.24 2.03
CA THR A 285 17.79 -3.55 3.10
C THR A 285 16.55 -4.29 2.58
N ARG A 286 16.39 -4.42 1.26
CA ARG A 286 15.17 -4.89 0.56
C ARG A 286 13.91 -4.17 1.06
N SER A 287 14.05 -2.93 1.50
CA SER A 287 12.98 -2.08 2.02
C SER A 287 12.88 -0.84 1.13
N PHE A 288 11.96 -0.88 0.17
CA PHE A 288 11.76 0.22 -0.77
C PHE A 288 10.68 1.16 -0.27
N THR A 289 10.97 2.45 -0.29
CA THR A 289 10.11 3.51 0.23
C THR A 289 9.66 4.37 -0.96
N LEU A 290 8.36 4.63 -1.12
CA LEU A 290 7.86 5.55 -2.12
C LEU A 290 8.43 6.96 -1.87
N TYR A 291 8.91 7.64 -2.91
CA TYR A 291 9.17 9.10 -2.85
C TYR A 291 7.99 9.86 -3.45
N LEU A 292 7.55 10.93 -2.79
CA LEU A 292 6.68 11.94 -3.36
C LEU A 292 7.34 13.31 -3.16
N GLY A 293 7.62 14.06 -4.22
CA GLY A 293 8.28 15.37 -4.06
C GLY A 293 8.59 16.12 -5.35
N ASP A 294 9.56 17.02 -5.27
CA ASP A 294 10.18 17.69 -6.41
C ASP A 294 11.71 17.54 -6.37
N GLU A 295 12.42 18.23 -7.27
CA GLU A 295 13.88 18.19 -7.40
C GLU A 295 14.66 18.63 -6.13
N GLY A 296 14.01 19.29 -5.16
CA GLY A 296 14.66 19.87 -3.98
C GLY A 296 14.08 19.42 -2.63
N ALA A 297 12.85 18.88 -2.59
CA ALA A 297 12.20 18.42 -1.37
C ALA A 297 11.16 17.32 -1.66
N GLY A 298 11.03 16.34 -0.76
CA GLY A 298 10.01 15.31 -0.88
C GLY A 298 9.95 14.39 0.32
N ASP A 299 8.81 13.72 0.47
CA ASP A 299 8.47 12.85 1.58
C ASP A 299 8.62 11.37 1.17
N THR A 300 9.27 10.60 2.03
CA THR A 300 9.45 9.16 1.84
C THR A 300 8.41 8.37 2.63
N HIS A 301 7.58 7.59 1.93
CA HIS A 301 6.51 6.76 2.51
C HIS A 301 6.87 5.27 2.41
N ARG A 302 6.90 4.51 3.51
CA ARG A 302 7.18 3.06 3.44
C ARG A 302 6.09 2.38 2.60
N THR A 303 6.51 1.50 1.68
CA THR A 303 5.62 0.69 0.81
C THR A 303 5.84 -0.80 1.04
#